data_AF-A0A7V1ZTS7-F1
#
_entry.id   AF-A0A7V1ZTS7-F1
#
_cell.length_a   1.000
_cell.length_b   1.000
_cell.length_c   1.000
_cell.angle_alpha   90.00
_cell.angle_beta   90.00
_cell.angle_gamma   90.00
#
_symmetry.space_group_name_H-M   'P 1'
#
loop_
_entity.id
_entity.type
_entity.pdbx_description
1 polymer ?
#
loop_
_entity_poly.entity_id
_entity_poly.type
_entity_poly.pdbx_seq_one_letter_code
_entity_poly.pdbx_strand_id
1 'polypeptide(L)'
;MTTVNTVFIESIDPRFDAAACMNCGVCTALCPLEIIPLPRMLFREVMLGLEDKIIENEDTIYSCLLCKMCEANCPAGVPIAENIRLLRNYINSALYGLGR
;
A
#
# COMPACT_ATOMS: atom_id res chain seq x y z
N MET A 1 4.77 -25.10 -0.69
CA MET A 1 4.55 -24.01 -1.66
C MET A 1 3.45 -23.15 -1.09
N THR A 2 3.76 -21.96 -0.59
CA THR A 2 2.75 -21.06 -0.01
C THR A 2 1.82 -20.60 -1.13
N THR A 3 0.52 -20.79 -0.96
CA THR A 3 -0.50 -20.32 -1.91
C THR A 3 -0.72 -18.82 -1.71
N VAL A 4 -0.78 -18.07 -2.80
CA VAL A 4 -1.14 -16.64 -2.76
C VAL A 4 -2.60 -16.51 -2.30
N ASN A 5 -2.87 -15.66 -1.31
CA ASN A 5 -4.23 -15.35 -0.86
C ASN A 5 -4.90 -14.41 -1.87
N THR A 6 -5.60 -14.99 -2.85
CA THR A 6 -6.32 -14.22 -3.88
C THR A 6 -7.56 -13.54 -3.32
N VAL A 7 -8.19 -14.11 -2.29
CA VAL A 7 -9.37 -13.52 -1.63
C VAL A 7 -9.04 -12.14 -1.06
N PHE A 8 -7.89 -12.01 -0.41
CA PHE A 8 -7.41 -10.73 0.07
C PHE A 8 -7.16 -9.75 -1.09
N ILE A 9 -6.45 -10.15 -2.14
CA ILE A 9 -6.15 -9.27 -3.28
C ILE A 9 -7.45 -8.76 -3.92
N GLU A 10 -8.43 -9.64 -4.10
CA GLU A 10 -9.75 -9.31 -4.68
C GLU A 10 -10.62 -8.44 -3.76
N SER A 11 -10.34 -8.43 -2.44
CA SER A 11 -11.05 -7.60 -1.47
C SER A 11 -10.59 -6.13 -1.46
N ILE A 12 -9.39 -5.85 -1.99
CA ILE A 12 -8.91 -4.48 -2.15
C ILE A 12 -9.62 -3.84 -3.34
N ASP A 13 -9.88 -2.53 -3.27
CA ASP A 13 -10.47 -1.76 -4.35
C ASP A 13 -9.73 -2.01 -5.69
N PRO A 14 -10.43 -2.31 -6.81
CA PRO A 14 -9.81 -2.62 -8.10
C PRO A 14 -8.93 -1.51 -8.68
N ARG A 15 -9.02 -0.28 -8.15
CA ARG A 15 -8.13 0.83 -8.53
C ARG A 15 -6.73 0.69 -7.93
N PHE A 16 -6.52 -0.21 -6.98
CA PHE A 16 -5.19 -0.48 -6.45
C PHE A 16 -4.32 -1.07 -7.56
N ASP A 17 -3.26 -0.38 -7.92
CA ASP A 17 -2.31 -0.84 -8.93
C ASP A 17 -0.88 -0.55 -8.52
N ALA A 18 -0.13 -1.63 -8.31
CA ALA A 18 1.30 -1.56 -8.08
C ALA A 18 2.10 -2.51 -9.00
N ALA A 19 1.52 -2.97 -10.11
CA ALA A 19 2.15 -3.92 -11.02
C ALA A 19 3.44 -3.36 -11.65
N ALA A 20 3.48 -2.03 -11.89
CA ALA A 20 4.65 -1.34 -12.42
C ALA A 20 5.74 -1.03 -11.36
N CYS A 21 5.51 -1.34 -10.06
CA CYS A 21 6.46 -1.01 -9.01
C CYS A 21 7.77 -1.83 -9.16
N MET A 22 8.84 -1.15 -9.53
CA MET A 22 10.18 -1.73 -9.72
C MET A 22 11.07 -1.68 -8.46
N ASN A 23 10.49 -1.41 -7.28
CA ASN A 23 11.22 -1.37 -6.00
C ASN A 23 12.42 -0.40 -5.92
N CYS A 24 12.41 0.69 -6.71
CA CYS A 24 13.55 1.61 -6.85
C CYS A 24 13.85 2.49 -5.63
N GLY A 25 12.92 2.66 -4.69
CA GLY A 25 13.15 3.41 -3.44
C GLY A 25 12.99 4.93 -3.50
N VAL A 26 12.63 5.52 -4.65
CA VAL A 26 12.36 6.98 -4.78
C VAL A 26 11.31 7.46 -3.78
N CYS A 27 10.27 6.65 -3.54
CA CYS A 27 9.23 6.97 -2.57
C CYS A 27 9.74 7.14 -1.13
N THR A 28 10.82 6.44 -0.78
CA THR A 28 11.48 6.54 0.53
C THR A 28 12.32 7.80 0.61
N ALA A 29 13.14 8.05 -0.42
CA ALA A 29 14.04 9.19 -0.46
C ALA A 29 13.31 10.55 -0.41
N LEU A 30 12.06 10.59 -0.90
CA LEU A 30 11.25 11.80 -0.93
C LEU A 30 10.31 11.95 0.27
N CYS A 31 10.10 10.92 1.08
CA CYS A 31 9.15 11.01 2.18
C CYS A 31 9.75 11.85 3.32
N PRO A 32 9.17 13.01 3.67
CA PRO A 32 9.70 13.85 4.75
C PRO A 32 9.51 13.24 6.15
N LEU A 33 8.62 12.23 6.26
CA LEU A 33 8.33 11.53 7.51
C LEU A 33 9.16 10.24 7.67
N GLU A 34 9.96 9.86 6.67
CA GLU A 34 10.80 8.65 6.73
C GLU A 34 10.02 7.38 7.14
N ILE A 35 8.77 7.26 6.64
CA ILE A 35 7.79 6.25 7.04
C ILE A 35 8.29 4.81 6.77
N ILE A 36 8.14 3.91 7.75
CA ILE A 36 8.49 2.47 7.67
C ILE A 36 7.31 1.60 8.15
N PRO A 37 6.84 0.58 7.39
CA PRO A 37 7.31 0.15 6.07
C PRO A 37 7.08 1.13 4.93
N LEU A 38 7.95 0.99 3.95
CA LEU A 38 8.01 1.80 2.75
C LEU A 38 6.86 1.42 1.80
N PRO A 39 6.31 2.35 0.99
CA PRO A 39 5.24 2.01 0.04
C PRO A 39 5.56 0.83 -0.87
N ARG A 40 6.81 0.72 -1.33
CA ARG A 40 7.29 -0.43 -2.13
C ARG A 40 7.17 -1.79 -1.43
N MET A 41 7.34 -1.83 -0.11
CA MET A 41 7.20 -3.07 0.68
C MET A 41 5.73 -3.44 0.79
N LEU A 42 4.88 -2.49 1.19
CA LEU A 42 3.43 -2.68 1.26
C LEU A 42 2.86 -3.18 -0.07
N PHE A 43 3.30 -2.59 -1.18
CA PHE A 43 2.85 -3.01 -2.51
C PHE A 43 3.28 -4.44 -2.84
N ARG A 44 4.49 -4.82 -2.46
CA ARG A 44 4.96 -6.19 -2.66
C ARG A 44 4.18 -7.18 -1.78
N GLU A 45 3.88 -6.82 -0.55
CA GLU A 45 3.08 -7.62 0.38
C GLU A 45 1.66 -7.83 -0.15
N VAL A 46 1.01 -6.78 -0.65
CA VAL A 46 -0.30 -6.89 -1.32
C VAL A 46 -0.24 -7.84 -2.52
N MET A 47 0.70 -7.64 -3.44
CA MET A 47 0.83 -8.48 -4.64
C MET A 47 1.15 -9.95 -4.33
N LEU A 48 1.70 -10.24 -3.15
CA LEU A 48 1.95 -11.60 -2.66
C LEU A 48 0.80 -12.18 -1.84
N GLY A 49 -0.27 -11.41 -1.61
CA GLY A 49 -1.41 -11.83 -0.82
C GLY A 49 -1.13 -11.86 0.69
N LEU A 50 -0.19 -11.05 1.19
CA LEU A 50 0.22 -11.06 2.61
C LEU A 50 -0.64 -10.11 3.45
N GLU A 51 -1.90 -10.49 3.65
CA GLU A 51 -2.91 -9.72 4.40
C GLU A 51 -2.44 -9.37 5.82
N ASP A 52 -1.93 -10.35 6.57
CA ASP A 52 -1.44 -10.18 7.94
C ASP A 52 -0.37 -9.08 8.03
N LYS A 53 0.51 -8.99 7.02
CA LYS A 53 1.55 -7.96 6.97
C LYS A 53 0.98 -6.56 6.76
N ILE A 54 -0.10 -6.42 6.00
CA ILE A 54 -0.76 -5.13 5.82
C ILE A 54 -1.43 -4.68 7.11
N ILE A 55 -2.10 -5.60 7.81
CA ILE A 55 -2.73 -5.34 9.11
C ILE A 55 -1.69 -4.99 10.18
N GLU A 56 -0.60 -5.74 10.27
CA GLU A 56 0.53 -5.45 11.19
C GLU A 56 1.11 -4.05 11.01
N ASN A 57 1.05 -3.50 9.79
CA ASN A 57 1.62 -2.21 9.43
C ASN A 57 0.58 -1.07 9.35
N GLU A 58 -0.58 -1.25 9.99
CA GLU A 58 -1.67 -0.27 10.02
C GLU A 58 -1.18 1.13 10.43
N ASP A 59 -0.50 1.25 11.58
CA ASP A 59 -0.07 2.53 12.14
C ASP A 59 0.78 3.32 11.12
N THR A 60 1.66 2.60 10.43
CA THR A 60 2.47 3.17 9.37
C THR A 60 1.63 3.60 8.18
N ILE A 61 0.69 2.76 7.72
CA ILE A 61 -0.20 3.12 6.61
C ILE A 61 -0.98 4.40 6.94
N TYR A 62 -1.40 4.58 8.19
CA TYR A 62 -2.06 5.78 8.68
C TYR A 62 -1.14 6.98 8.92
N SER A 63 0.16 6.76 9.17
CA SER A 63 1.15 7.84 9.28
C SER A 63 1.37 8.62 7.98
N CYS A 64 1.03 8.04 6.82
CA CYS A 64 1.16 8.71 5.53
C CYS A 64 0.30 9.99 5.45
N LEU A 65 0.89 11.13 5.08
CA LEU A 65 0.14 12.38 4.95
C LEU A 65 -0.60 12.51 3.60
N LEU A 66 -0.50 11.50 2.73
CA LEU A 66 -1.06 11.54 1.37
C LEU A 66 -0.62 12.78 0.57
N CYS A 67 0.60 13.31 0.83
CA CYS A 67 1.10 14.54 0.20
C CYS A 67 1.50 14.38 -1.28
N LYS A 68 1.46 13.15 -1.82
CA LYS A 68 1.76 12.79 -3.22
C LYS A 68 3.17 13.09 -3.73
N MET A 69 4.10 13.53 -2.90
CA MET A 69 5.48 13.80 -3.34
C MET A 69 6.15 12.56 -3.96
N CYS A 70 5.96 11.39 -3.37
CA CYS A 70 6.47 10.12 -3.89
C CYS A 70 5.80 9.69 -5.21
N GLU A 71 4.50 9.93 -5.35
CA GLU A 71 3.70 9.60 -6.55
C GLU A 71 4.13 10.47 -7.74
N ALA A 72 4.23 11.79 -7.54
CA ALA A 72 4.62 12.74 -8.58
C ALA A 72 6.03 12.50 -9.16
N ASN A 73 6.89 11.79 -8.42
CA ASN A 73 8.26 11.48 -8.80
C ASN A 73 8.48 9.99 -9.09
N CYS A 74 7.40 9.18 -9.13
CA CYS A 74 7.55 7.76 -9.40
C CYS A 74 8.00 7.55 -10.86
N PRO A 75 9.19 6.97 -11.12
CA PRO A 75 9.65 6.75 -12.49
C PRO A 75 8.80 5.72 -13.26
N ALA A 76 8.07 4.87 -12.53
CA ALA A 76 7.17 3.86 -13.08
C ALA A 76 5.70 4.30 -13.12
N GLY A 77 5.38 5.54 -12.68
CA GLY A 77 4.02 6.06 -12.68
C GLY A 77 3.04 5.36 -11.74
N VAL A 78 3.52 4.70 -10.69
CA VAL A 78 2.66 4.02 -9.71
C VAL A 78 1.82 5.05 -8.94
N PRO A 79 0.49 4.86 -8.80
CA PRO A 79 -0.39 5.75 -8.04
C PRO A 79 -0.21 5.56 -6.51
N ILE A 80 0.96 5.91 -5.98
CA ILE A 80 1.41 5.53 -4.63
C ILE A 80 0.46 6.03 -3.55
N ALA A 81 0.10 7.31 -3.55
CA ALA A 81 -0.73 7.88 -2.50
C ALA A 81 -2.16 7.35 -2.59
N GLU A 82 -2.67 7.15 -3.80
CA GLU A 82 -3.97 6.51 -4.00
C GLU A 82 -3.98 5.07 -3.48
N ASN A 83 -2.97 4.27 -3.78
CA ASN A 83 -2.85 2.91 -3.24
C ASN A 83 -2.85 2.90 -1.71
N ILE A 84 -2.12 3.81 -1.07
CA ILE A 84 -2.15 3.94 0.40
C ILE A 84 -3.56 4.30 0.90
N ARG A 85 -4.27 5.20 0.21
CA ARG A 85 -5.66 5.54 0.54
C ARG A 85 -6.58 4.32 0.42
N LEU A 86 -6.41 3.50 -0.61
CA LEU A 86 -7.20 2.28 -0.80
C LEU A 86 -6.89 1.23 0.27
N LEU A 87 -5.63 1.10 0.69
CA LEU A 87 -5.26 0.24 1.83
C LEU A 87 -5.91 0.69 3.14
N ARG A 88 -6.01 2.00 3.40
CA ARG A 88 -6.77 2.51 4.56
C ARG A 88 -8.24 2.11 4.50
N ASN A 89 -8.88 2.22 3.34
CA ASN A 89 -10.28 1.81 3.17
C ASN A 89 -10.45 0.33 3.46
N TYR A 90 -9.54 -0.51 2.93
CA TYR A 90 -9.52 -1.93 3.22
C TYR A 90 -9.37 -2.19 4.73
N ILE A 91 -8.37 -1.58 5.40
CA ILE A 91 -8.17 -1.73 6.85
C ILE A 91 -9.41 -1.29 7.65
N ASN A 92 -10.02 -0.15 7.27
CA ASN A 92 -11.25 0.33 7.91
C ASN A 92 -12.38 -0.71 7.83
N SER A 93 -12.55 -1.33 6.66
CA SER A 93 -13.56 -2.36 6.47
C SER A 93 -13.23 -3.67 7.19
N ALA A 94 -11.96 -4.07 7.19
CA ALA A 94 -11.50 -5.37 7.70
C ALA A 94 -11.36 -5.41 9.23
N LEU A 95 -10.81 -4.36 9.85
CA LEU A 95 -10.54 -4.32 11.29
C LEU A 95 -11.66 -3.64 12.08
N TYR A 96 -12.20 -2.53 11.58
CA TYR A 96 -13.11 -1.69 12.34
C TYR A 96 -14.57 -1.83 11.93
N GLY A 97 -14.87 -2.53 10.83
CA GLY A 97 -16.22 -2.59 10.26
C GLY A 97 -16.74 -1.22 9.82
N LEU A 98 -15.83 -0.28 9.54
CA LEU A 98 -16.14 1.08 9.11
C LEU A 98 -15.97 1.16 7.59
N GLY A 99 -17.02 1.56 6.88
CA GLY A 99 -16.99 1.70 5.42
C GLY A 99 -17.83 0.66 4.70
N ARG A 100 -19.06 1.05 4.39
CA ARG A 100 -19.84 0.57 3.26
C ARG A 100 -20.07 1.76 2.34
#